data_AF-A0A951CHE3-F1
#
_entry.id   AF-A0A951CHE3-F1
#
_cell.length_a   1.000
_cell.length_b   1.000
_cell.length_c   1.000
_cell.angle_alpha   90.00
_cell.angle_beta   90.00
_cell.angle_gamma   90.00
#
_symmetry.space_group_name_H-M   'P 1'
#
loop_
_entity.id
_entity.type
_entity.pdbx_description
1 polymer ?
#
loop_
_entity_poly.entity_id
_entity_poly.type
_entity_poly.pdbx_seq_one_letter_code
_entity_poly.pdbx_strand_id
1 'polypeptide(L)'
;MPALLLAFPHTQSNSAPANGAGERFWLAGRYDGNTVVVYFDAVKFGKAIPSNAKEISPPVVNGFFQPDAVSANDIAQFQKTPEAEHFAPGDRYDLLSSSGQTATVTLTDLIAAVGDEAVGNDSYIGALATLDSETAPLFQNNYYALRRHAAQGSNRESTGNAGLLNDPVPFHIQSQVASQLTQRMETMTPGPIRLKVQKAPLAFEMQSFTLADGTLRYYVRAEWKSEEQSDYQPTYALAAWMVPSPALRILAVETQTSSYGFEFALPILENVVDLGNGRTGMIFSTYGEDSRALVLLQYRDGVSLHQMRALQTISAGE
;
A
#
# COMPACT_ATOMS: atom_id res chain seq x y z
N MET A 1 -58.53 26.24 -36.00
CA MET A 1 -57.20 26.52 -36.56
C MET A 1 -56.23 26.69 -35.41
N PRO A 2 -55.27 25.77 -35.18
CA PRO A 2 -54.26 25.95 -34.16
C PRO A 2 -52.85 26.19 -34.76
N ALA A 3 -51.98 26.70 -33.89
CA ALA A 3 -50.51 26.70 -33.92
C ALA A 3 -49.79 27.78 -34.75
N LEU A 4 -49.07 28.66 -34.05
CA LEU A 4 -47.62 28.77 -34.21
C LEU A 4 -47.01 29.35 -32.93
N LEU A 5 -46.31 28.50 -32.16
CA LEU A 5 -45.43 28.90 -31.06
C LEU A 5 -44.03 28.42 -31.44
N LEU A 6 -43.15 29.37 -31.73
CA LEU A 6 -41.74 29.13 -32.06
C LEU A 6 -40.98 28.75 -30.77
N ALA A 7 -40.58 27.50 -30.65
CA ALA A 7 -39.65 27.04 -29.62
C ALA A 7 -38.25 26.90 -30.23
N PHE A 8 -37.29 27.64 -29.67
CA PHE A 8 -35.87 27.48 -29.97
C PHE A 8 -35.34 26.24 -29.25
N PRO A 9 -34.61 25.32 -29.94
CA PRO A 9 -33.94 24.22 -29.25
C PRO A 9 -32.72 24.76 -28.49
N HIS A 10 -32.78 24.72 -27.15
CA HIS A 10 -31.57 24.71 -26.33
C HIS A 10 -30.86 23.39 -26.57
N THR A 11 -29.76 23.43 -27.33
CA THR A 11 -28.78 22.34 -27.36
C THR A 11 -28.05 22.31 -26.02
N GLN A 12 -28.64 21.61 -25.04
CA GLN A 12 -27.94 21.22 -23.83
C GLN A 12 -27.05 20.03 -24.21
N SER A 13 -25.77 20.30 -24.47
CA SER A 13 -24.75 19.27 -24.55
C SER A 13 -24.56 18.72 -23.14
N ASN A 14 -25.35 17.70 -22.80
CA ASN A 14 -25.07 16.84 -21.66
C ASN A 14 -23.85 16.01 -22.02
N SER A 15 -22.67 16.55 -21.74
CA SER A 15 -21.48 15.73 -21.49
C SER A 15 -21.73 15.01 -20.18
N ALA A 16 -22.41 13.86 -20.26
CA ALA A 16 -22.52 12.96 -19.13
C ALA A 16 -21.10 12.57 -18.68
N PRO A 17 -20.74 12.72 -17.39
CA PRO A 17 -19.54 12.09 -16.89
C PRO A 17 -19.71 10.58 -17.06
N ALA A 18 -18.69 9.92 -17.60
CA ALA A 18 -18.65 8.48 -17.71
C ALA A 18 -18.76 7.87 -16.30
N ASN A 19 -19.94 7.35 -15.97
CA ASN A 19 -20.20 6.53 -14.78
C ASN A 19 -19.58 5.14 -14.98
N GLY A 20 -18.90 4.60 -13.97
CA GLY A 20 -18.68 3.15 -13.91
C GLY A 20 -17.78 2.64 -12.79
N ALA A 21 -16.50 3.01 -12.77
CA ALA A 21 -15.54 2.46 -11.83
C ALA A 21 -15.34 3.40 -10.63
N GLY A 22 -15.46 2.88 -9.41
CA GLY A 22 -15.01 3.61 -8.21
C GLY A 22 -13.55 4.03 -8.36
N GLU A 23 -13.15 5.11 -7.69
CA GLU A 23 -11.76 5.58 -7.70
C GLU A 23 -10.80 4.44 -7.36
N ARG A 24 -9.80 4.23 -8.22
CA ARG A 24 -8.77 3.20 -8.09
C ARG A 24 -7.47 3.78 -7.60
N PHE A 25 -6.72 2.96 -6.87
CA PHE A 25 -5.43 3.30 -6.31
C PHE A 25 -4.43 2.21 -6.63
N TRP A 26 -3.19 2.61 -6.89
CA TRP A 26 -2.08 1.71 -7.18
C TRP A 26 -0.89 1.98 -6.26
N LEU A 27 -0.08 0.97 -6.02
CA LEU A 27 1.20 1.01 -5.36
C LEU A 27 2.23 1.58 -6.32
N ALA A 28 2.95 2.59 -5.87
CA ALA A 28 4.12 3.11 -6.54
C ALA A 28 5.34 2.97 -5.63
N GLY A 29 6.47 2.62 -6.22
CA GLY A 29 7.74 2.47 -5.56
C GLY A 29 8.76 3.47 -6.09
N ARG A 30 9.69 3.92 -5.25
CA ARG A 30 10.81 4.75 -5.71
C ARG A 30 11.69 3.96 -6.69
N TYR A 31 11.90 4.49 -7.89
CA TYR A 31 12.71 3.84 -8.92
C TYR A 31 14.15 4.35 -8.89
N ASP A 32 14.35 5.64 -9.18
CA ASP A 32 15.59 6.39 -9.05
C ASP A 32 15.26 7.89 -8.99
N GLY A 33 16.19 8.75 -8.54
CA GLY A 33 16.02 10.22 -8.63
C GLY A 33 14.60 10.74 -8.32
N ASN A 34 13.94 11.25 -9.35
CA ASN A 34 12.55 11.74 -9.37
C ASN A 34 11.58 10.80 -10.12
N THR A 35 11.94 9.53 -10.28
CA THR A 35 11.17 8.50 -10.98
C THR A 35 10.57 7.53 -9.97
N VAL A 36 9.34 7.11 -10.23
CA VAL A 36 8.67 6.01 -9.54
C VAL A 36 8.29 4.91 -10.52
N VAL A 37 8.24 3.68 -10.03
CA VAL A 37 7.68 2.53 -10.73
C VAL A 37 6.27 2.29 -10.23
N VAL A 38 5.32 2.01 -11.12
CA VAL A 38 3.94 1.65 -10.78
C VAL A 38 3.52 0.41 -11.55
N TYR A 39 2.83 -0.53 -10.88
CA TYR A 39 2.13 -1.63 -11.52
C TYR A 39 0.64 -1.35 -11.54
N PHE A 40 0.03 -1.41 -12.71
CA PHE A 40 -1.38 -1.10 -12.87
C PHE A 40 -2.26 -2.35 -12.79
N ASP A 41 -1.80 -3.44 -13.42
CA ASP A 41 -2.54 -4.69 -13.48
C ASP A 41 -1.60 -5.90 -13.34
N ALA A 42 -2.10 -6.90 -12.61
CA ALA A 42 -1.52 -8.24 -12.54
C ALA A 42 -1.95 -9.05 -13.77
N VAL A 43 -1.00 -9.75 -14.40
CA VAL A 43 -1.19 -10.47 -15.66
C VAL A 43 -0.44 -11.80 -15.65
N LYS A 44 -0.78 -12.69 -16.60
CA LYS A 44 0.02 -13.87 -16.93
C LYS A 44 0.59 -13.69 -18.34
N PHE A 45 1.90 -13.65 -18.48
CA PHE A 45 2.60 -13.56 -19.77
C PHE A 45 2.67 -14.91 -20.48
N GLY A 46 2.63 -16.04 -19.75
CA GLY A 46 2.64 -17.35 -20.39
C GLY A 46 3.92 -17.64 -21.18
N LYS A 47 5.06 -17.16 -20.64
CA LYS A 47 6.45 -17.35 -21.13
C LYS A 47 6.98 -16.41 -22.23
N ALA A 48 6.36 -15.26 -22.53
CA ALA A 48 7.06 -14.27 -23.36
C ALA A 48 6.63 -12.83 -23.09
N ILE A 49 7.41 -12.12 -22.27
CA ILE A 49 7.69 -10.72 -22.59
C ILE A 49 8.29 -10.70 -24.01
N PRO A 50 7.91 -9.73 -24.87
CA PRO A 50 8.44 -9.63 -26.22
C PRO A 50 9.97 -9.75 -26.23
N SER A 51 10.54 -10.53 -27.16
CA SER A 51 12.00 -10.76 -27.21
C SER A 51 12.82 -9.50 -27.52
N ASN A 52 12.15 -8.44 -28.00
CA ASN A 52 12.71 -7.12 -28.23
C ASN A 52 12.53 -6.16 -27.04
N ALA A 53 11.95 -6.62 -25.93
CA ALA A 53 11.87 -5.81 -24.71
C ALA A 53 13.27 -5.54 -24.18
N LYS A 54 13.46 -4.33 -23.67
CA LYS A 54 14.77 -3.87 -23.19
C LYS A 54 14.78 -3.90 -21.67
N GLU A 55 15.65 -4.73 -21.11
CA GLU A 55 15.91 -4.75 -19.67
C GLU A 55 16.31 -3.36 -19.16
N ILE A 56 15.66 -2.93 -18.09
CA ILE A 56 16.00 -1.71 -17.37
C ILE A 56 16.45 -2.06 -15.95
N SER A 57 17.19 -1.13 -15.33
CA SER A 57 17.73 -1.34 -14.00
C SER A 57 16.62 -1.63 -12.97
N PRO A 58 16.89 -2.43 -11.93
CA PRO A 58 15.91 -2.66 -10.88
C PRO A 58 15.61 -1.35 -10.11
N PRO A 59 14.38 -1.19 -9.59
CA PRO A 59 14.05 -0.07 -8.71
C PRO A 59 14.95 -0.04 -7.46
N VAL A 60 15.27 1.15 -6.93
CA VAL A 60 16.01 1.28 -5.66
C VAL A 60 15.25 0.71 -4.47
N VAL A 61 13.93 0.64 -4.57
CA VAL A 61 13.07 0.08 -3.53
C VAL A 61 12.90 -1.43 -3.68
N ASN A 62 12.86 -2.13 -2.54
CA ASN A 62 12.54 -3.55 -2.50
C ASN A 62 11.05 -3.81 -2.75
N GLY A 63 10.71 -5.04 -3.18
CA GLY A 63 9.33 -5.50 -3.35
C GLY A 63 8.77 -5.30 -4.76
N PHE A 64 9.37 -4.45 -5.58
CA PHE A 64 9.13 -4.41 -7.03
C PHE A 64 10.10 -5.34 -7.75
N PHE A 65 9.70 -5.83 -8.92
CA PHE A 65 10.53 -6.70 -9.75
C PHE A 65 11.41 -5.87 -10.68
N GLN A 66 12.39 -6.54 -11.29
CA GLN A 66 13.15 -5.93 -12.38
C GLN A 66 12.23 -5.79 -13.61
N PRO A 67 12.03 -4.58 -14.14
CA PRO A 67 11.18 -4.39 -15.30
C PRO A 67 11.95 -4.48 -16.63
N ASP A 68 11.20 -4.74 -17.68
CA ASP A 68 11.60 -4.58 -19.08
C ASP A 68 10.74 -3.48 -19.72
N ALA A 69 11.36 -2.61 -20.51
CA ALA A 69 10.65 -1.64 -21.33
C ALA A 69 9.97 -2.34 -22.52
N VAL A 70 8.67 -2.07 -22.70
CA VAL A 70 7.81 -2.71 -23.71
C VAL A 70 7.04 -1.67 -24.54
N SER A 71 6.49 -2.08 -25.68
CA SER A 71 5.69 -1.18 -26.52
C SER A 71 4.24 -1.08 -26.05
N ALA A 72 3.54 -0.02 -26.47
CA ALA A 72 2.10 0.12 -26.21
C ALA A 72 1.27 -1.03 -26.81
N ASN A 73 1.71 -1.59 -27.95
CA ASN A 73 1.05 -2.75 -28.56
C ASN A 73 1.15 -3.99 -27.67
N ASP A 74 2.29 -4.16 -27.00
CA ASP A 74 2.53 -5.29 -26.09
C ASP A 74 1.69 -5.17 -24.83
N ILE A 75 1.44 -3.95 -24.32
CA ILE A 75 0.55 -3.74 -23.16
C ILE A 75 -0.93 -3.89 -23.54
N ALA A 76 -1.33 -3.37 -24.70
CA ALA A 76 -2.73 -3.37 -25.14
C ALA A 76 -3.32 -4.80 -25.24
N GLN A 77 -2.49 -5.83 -25.42
CA GLN A 77 -2.95 -7.22 -25.46
C GLN A 77 -3.43 -7.75 -24.09
N PHE A 78 -3.03 -7.12 -22.98
CA PHE A 78 -3.41 -7.49 -21.62
C PHE A 78 -4.55 -6.62 -21.07
N GLN A 79 -4.68 -5.38 -21.54
CA GLN A 79 -5.75 -4.44 -21.16
C GLN A 79 -7.07 -4.70 -21.91
N LYS A 80 -7.54 -5.95 -21.91
CA LYS A 80 -8.74 -6.36 -22.67
C LYS A 80 -10.02 -6.33 -21.86
N THR A 81 -9.93 -6.34 -20.53
CA THR A 81 -11.11 -6.33 -19.67
C THR A 81 -11.63 -4.90 -19.54
N PRO A 82 -12.96 -4.69 -19.41
CA PRO A 82 -13.52 -3.36 -19.19
C PRO A 82 -13.01 -2.69 -17.91
N GLU A 83 -12.53 -3.50 -16.97
CA GLU A 83 -12.00 -3.08 -15.67
C GLU A 83 -10.48 -2.87 -15.71
N ALA A 84 -9.77 -3.14 -16.81
CA ALA A 84 -8.33 -2.92 -16.88
C ALA A 84 -8.01 -1.42 -16.85
N GLU A 85 -6.89 -1.04 -16.23
CA GLU A 85 -6.44 0.34 -16.35
C GLU A 85 -5.81 0.53 -17.73
N HIS A 86 -6.31 1.50 -18.48
CA HIS A 86 -5.71 1.94 -19.73
C HIS A 86 -4.79 3.13 -19.45
N PHE A 87 -3.52 2.95 -19.77
CA PHE A 87 -2.45 3.92 -19.53
C PHE A 87 -1.48 3.97 -20.71
N ALA A 88 -0.92 5.15 -20.98
CA ALA A 88 0.03 5.43 -22.04
C ALA A 88 1.08 6.45 -21.59
N PRO A 89 2.25 6.53 -22.26
CA PRO A 89 3.19 7.62 -22.02
C PRO A 89 2.54 8.99 -22.20
N GLY A 90 2.82 9.91 -21.29
CA GLY A 90 2.21 11.23 -21.23
C GLY A 90 0.95 11.32 -20.34
N ASP A 91 0.37 10.18 -19.94
CA ASP A 91 -0.74 10.20 -18.99
C ASP A 91 -0.27 10.72 -17.63
N ARG A 92 -1.17 11.42 -16.94
CA ARG A 92 -0.89 12.08 -15.66
C ARG A 92 -1.62 11.38 -14.52
N TYR A 93 -0.91 11.22 -13.41
CA TYR A 93 -1.42 10.61 -12.19
C TYR A 93 -1.05 11.46 -10.97
N ASP A 94 -1.83 11.36 -9.91
CA ASP A 94 -1.52 11.94 -8.61
C ASP A 94 -0.75 10.92 -7.77
N LEU A 95 0.47 11.28 -7.36
CA LEU A 95 1.27 10.55 -6.38
C LEU A 95 0.97 11.10 -4.99
N LEU A 96 0.55 10.21 -4.09
CA LEU A 96 0.09 10.50 -2.74
C LEU A 96 1.21 10.15 -1.75
N SER A 97 1.66 11.13 -0.98
CA SER A 97 2.71 10.98 0.03
C SER A 97 2.16 10.86 1.46
N SER A 98 3.08 10.61 2.39
CA SER A 98 2.83 10.56 3.82
C SER A 98 2.76 11.90 4.51
N SER A 99 3.09 12.99 3.84
CA SER A 99 2.95 14.34 4.38
C SER A 99 1.58 14.94 4.01
N GLY A 100 0.68 14.11 3.46
CA GLY A 100 -0.56 14.57 2.84
C GLY A 100 -0.34 15.40 1.57
N GLN A 101 0.91 15.52 1.10
CA GLN A 101 1.23 16.19 -0.15
C GLN A 101 0.88 15.29 -1.34
N THR A 102 0.39 15.93 -2.39
CA THR A 102 0.12 15.30 -3.68
C THR A 102 1.02 15.94 -4.74
N ALA A 103 1.71 15.13 -5.53
CA ALA A 103 2.44 15.58 -6.70
C ALA A 103 1.82 14.97 -7.95
N THR A 104 1.88 15.68 -9.07
CA THR A 104 1.53 15.06 -10.35
C THR A 104 2.75 14.37 -10.92
N VAL A 105 2.59 13.13 -11.36
CA VAL A 105 3.59 12.40 -12.14
C VAL A 105 3.08 12.21 -13.57
N THR A 106 4.02 12.15 -14.50
CA THR A 106 3.73 11.83 -15.90
C THR A 106 4.36 10.48 -16.24
N LEU A 107 3.59 9.58 -16.84
CA LEU A 107 4.11 8.29 -17.30
C LEU A 107 5.10 8.51 -18.44
N THR A 108 6.28 7.90 -18.37
CA THR A 108 7.33 8.07 -19.39
C THR A 108 7.54 6.81 -20.21
N ASP A 109 7.70 5.68 -19.54
CA ASP A 109 8.05 4.41 -20.16
C ASP A 109 7.07 3.33 -19.73
N LEU A 110 6.63 2.54 -20.70
CA LEU A 110 5.78 1.39 -20.46
C LEU A 110 6.65 0.19 -20.09
N ILE A 111 6.26 -0.51 -19.02
CA ILE A 111 7.04 -1.62 -18.50
C ILE A 111 6.20 -2.88 -18.34
N ALA A 112 6.88 -4.01 -18.48
CA ALA A 112 6.41 -5.32 -18.07
C ALA A 112 7.42 -5.89 -17.06
N ALA A 113 6.94 -6.62 -16.07
CA ALA A 113 7.77 -7.19 -15.02
C ALA A 113 7.38 -8.65 -14.81
N VAL A 114 8.33 -9.56 -15.00
CA VAL A 114 8.11 -11.00 -14.84
C VAL A 114 8.13 -11.35 -13.36
N GLY A 115 6.99 -11.86 -12.86
CA GLY A 115 6.94 -12.56 -11.57
C GLY A 115 7.23 -14.05 -11.75
N ASP A 116 7.33 -14.78 -10.65
CA ASP A 116 7.50 -16.23 -10.72
C ASP A 116 6.15 -16.93 -11.00
N GLU A 117 5.74 -16.93 -12.28
CA GLU A 117 4.48 -17.53 -12.72
C GLU A 117 4.43 -19.05 -12.52
N ALA A 118 5.60 -19.72 -12.47
CA ALA A 118 5.67 -21.17 -12.34
C ALA A 118 5.13 -21.67 -10.99
N VAL A 119 5.21 -20.81 -9.97
CA VAL A 119 4.76 -21.09 -8.60
C VAL A 119 3.50 -20.31 -8.24
N GLY A 120 2.83 -19.72 -9.25
CA GLY A 120 1.51 -19.12 -9.12
C GLY A 120 1.47 -17.60 -9.01
N ASN A 121 2.62 -16.92 -8.87
CA ASN A 121 2.66 -15.46 -8.81
C ASN A 121 2.25 -14.82 -10.13
N ASP A 122 1.65 -13.64 -10.05
CA ASP A 122 1.38 -12.83 -11.23
C ASP A 122 2.63 -12.12 -11.72
N SER A 123 2.68 -11.89 -13.02
CA SER A 123 3.52 -10.85 -13.60
C SER A 123 2.75 -9.54 -13.62
N TYR A 124 3.42 -8.44 -13.96
CA TYR A 124 2.80 -7.12 -13.90
C TYR A 124 3.06 -6.30 -15.15
N ILE A 125 2.06 -5.52 -15.55
CA ILE A 125 2.22 -4.42 -16.50
C ILE A 125 2.09 -3.10 -15.77
N GLY A 126 2.86 -2.11 -16.22
CA GLY A 126 3.00 -0.87 -15.49
C GLY A 126 3.68 0.22 -16.29
N ALA A 127 4.14 1.24 -15.57
CA ALA A 127 4.94 2.30 -16.15
C ALA A 127 6.02 2.79 -15.17
N LEU A 128 7.07 3.40 -15.73
CA LEU A 128 7.83 4.41 -15.02
C LEU A 128 7.09 5.74 -15.11
N ALA A 129 7.12 6.51 -14.04
CA ALA A 129 6.52 7.82 -13.97
C ALA A 129 7.49 8.83 -13.34
N THR A 130 7.57 10.02 -13.93
CA THR A 130 8.48 11.08 -13.49
C THR A 130 7.74 12.17 -12.74
N LEU A 131 8.25 12.56 -11.57
CA LEU A 131 7.83 13.74 -10.81
C LEU A 131 8.50 15.00 -11.38
N ASP A 132 7.79 16.12 -11.32
CA ASP A 132 8.41 17.43 -11.55
C ASP A 132 9.55 17.67 -10.56
N SER A 133 10.70 18.14 -11.06
CA SER A 133 11.94 18.29 -10.29
C SER A 133 11.79 19.20 -9.06
N GLU A 134 10.86 20.15 -9.09
CA GLU A 134 10.54 21.03 -7.95
C GLU A 134 9.81 20.28 -6.83
N THR A 135 9.02 19.25 -7.16
CA THR A 135 8.23 18.47 -6.20
C THR A 135 8.96 17.22 -5.70
N ALA A 136 9.90 16.68 -6.48
CA ALA A 136 10.64 15.47 -6.15
C ALA A 136 11.32 15.48 -4.75
N PRO A 137 11.93 16.59 -4.28
CA PRO A 137 12.53 16.64 -2.95
C PRO A 137 11.54 16.43 -1.79
N LEU A 138 10.24 16.60 -2.03
CA LEU A 138 9.18 16.41 -1.02
C LEU A 138 8.77 14.93 -0.87
N PHE A 139 9.16 14.07 -1.82
CA PHE A 139 8.80 12.66 -1.88
C PHE A 139 10.05 11.81 -1.58
N GLN A 140 10.37 11.68 -0.29
CA GLN A 140 11.57 10.97 0.18
C GLN A 140 11.34 9.52 0.63
N ASN A 141 10.08 9.10 0.77
CA ASN A 141 9.73 7.74 1.14
C ASN A 141 10.03 6.75 0.00
N ASN A 142 9.97 5.47 0.32
CA ASN A 142 10.22 4.39 -0.63
C ASN A 142 8.95 3.92 -1.34
N TYR A 143 7.79 4.10 -0.70
CA TYR A 143 6.51 3.57 -1.16
C TYR A 143 5.43 4.64 -1.13
N TYR A 144 4.54 4.61 -2.11
CA TYR A 144 3.50 5.62 -2.33
C TYR A 144 2.22 4.96 -2.85
N ALA A 145 1.12 5.72 -2.79
CA ALA A 145 -0.07 5.40 -3.56
C ALA A 145 -0.19 6.34 -4.77
N LEU A 146 -0.72 5.81 -5.85
CA LEU A 146 -0.99 6.52 -7.09
C LEU A 146 -2.50 6.48 -7.36
N ARG A 147 -3.07 7.56 -7.90
CA ARG A 147 -4.44 7.56 -8.47
C ARG A 147 -4.47 8.35 -9.76
N ARG A 148 -5.53 8.19 -10.55
CA ARG A 148 -5.70 8.97 -11.79
C ARG A 148 -5.79 10.47 -11.48
N HIS A 149 -5.06 11.28 -12.24
CA HIS A 149 -5.13 12.74 -12.09
C HIS A 149 -6.52 13.23 -12.50
N ALA A 150 -7.16 14.03 -11.65
CA ALA A 150 -8.42 14.67 -12.00
C ALA A 150 -8.12 15.99 -12.73
N ALA A 151 -8.68 16.19 -13.92
CA ALA A 151 -8.67 17.50 -14.56
C ALA A 151 -9.34 18.54 -13.64
N GLN A 152 -8.76 19.74 -13.56
CA GLN A 152 -9.16 20.84 -12.65
C GLN A 152 -10.68 20.97 -12.46
N GLY A 153 -11.12 21.00 -11.20
CA GLY A 153 -12.53 21.19 -10.83
C GLY A 153 -13.00 20.32 -9.66
N SER A 154 -12.26 19.28 -9.29
CA SER A 154 -12.48 18.62 -8.02
C SER A 154 -11.79 19.42 -6.93
N ASN A 155 -12.54 20.20 -6.13
CA ASN A 155 -12.12 20.66 -4.81
C ASN A 155 -11.91 19.43 -3.92
N ARG A 156 -10.82 18.70 -4.17
CA ARG A 156 -10.34 17.65 -3.29
C ARG A 156 -9.41 18.36 -2.32
N GLU A 157 -10.02 18.95 -1.29
CA GLU A 157 -9.27 19.44 -0.14
C GLU A 157 -8.51 18.24 0.43
N SER A 158 -7.21 18.16 0.12
CA SER A 158 -6.30 17.37 0.93
C SER A 158 -6.28 18.06 2.28
N THR A 159 -6.86 17.43 3.29
CA THR A 159 -6.74 17.91 4.67
C THR A 159 -5.35 17.64 5.23
N GLY A 160 -4.47 16.97 4.47
CA GLY A 160 -3.03 16.96 4.71
C GLY A 160 -2.60 16.23 5.99
N ASN A 161 -3.42 15.30 6.48
CA ASN A 161 -3.28 14.81 7.85
C ASN A 161 -2.88 13.33 7.97
N ALA A 162 -2.87 12.55 6.90
CA ALA A 162 -2.47 11.14 6.98
C ALA A 162 -0.96 11.00 6.77
N GLY A 163 -0.28 10.29 7.69
CA GLY A 163 1.17 10.19 7.61
C GLY A 163 1.84 9.44 8.75
N LEU A 164 3.02 8.90 8.46
CA LEU A 164 3.95 8.44 9.49
C LEU A 164 4.51 9.64 10.27
N LEU A 165 4.63 9.48 11.58
CA LEU A 165 5.27 10.45 12.45
C LEU A 165 6.65 9.94 12.87
N ASN A 166 7.65 10.81 12.78
CA ASN A 166 9.04 10.49 13.12
C ASN A 166 9.39 10.81 14.58
N ASP A 167 8.49 11.46 15.31
CA ASP A 167 8.74 11.84 16.70
C ASP A 167 8.81 10.60 17.60
N PRO A 168 9.80 10.52 18.51
CA PRO A 168 9.88 9.44 19.48
C PRO A 168 8.60 9.38 20.33
N VAL A 169 8.05 8.17 20.48
CA VAL A 169 6.84 8.02 21.29
C VAL A 169 7.19 8.18 22.77
N PRO A 170 6.43 8.93 23.56
CA PRO A 170 6.73 9.14 24.98
C PRO A 170 6.84 7.85 25.78
N PHE A 171 7.82 7.77 26.70
CA PHE A 171 8.10 6.58 27.51
C PHE A 171 6.88 6.04 28.28
N HIS A 172 6.01 6.93 28.77
CA HIS A 172 4.81 6.51 29.49
C HIS A 172 3.81 5.75 28.58
N ILE A 173 3.72 6.11 27.30
CA ILE A 173 2.93 5.37 26.31
C ILE A 173 3.59 4.03 26.03
N GLN A 174 4.91 4.00 25.82
CA GLN A 174 5.66 2.76 25.61
C GLN A 174 5.48 1.76 26.77
N SER A 175 5.48 2.24 28.02
CA SER A 175 5.25 1.41 29.21
C SER A 175 3.85 0.82 29.25
N GLN A 176 2.83 1.61 28.88
CA GLN A 176 1.45 1.13 28.77
C GLN A 176 1.29 0.11 27.63
N VAL A 177 1.94 0.35 26.49
CA VAL A 177 1.98 -0.58 25.35
C VAL A 177 2.54 -1.92 25.80
N ALA A 178 3.72 -1.94 26.43
CA ALA A 178 4.35 -3.16 26.92
C ALA A 178 3.44 -3.97 27.86
N SER A 179 2.75 -3.28 28.78
CA SER A 179 1.79 -3.91 29.69
C SER A 179 0.60 -4.53 28.96
N GLN A 180 -0.02 -3.81 28.02
CA GLN A 180 -1.17 -4.32 27.27
C GLN A 180 -0.80 -5.47 26.34
N LEU A 181 0.35 -5.41 25.69
CA LEU A 181 0.83 -6.47 24.81
C LEU A 181 1.15 -7.74 25.60
N THR A 182 1.75 -7.62 26.78
CA THR A 182 2.00 -8.75 27.68
C THR A 182 0.69 -9.38 28.13
N GLN A 183 -0.28 -8.58 28.59
CA GLN A 183 -1.59 -9.07 28.97
C GLN A 183 -2.29 -9.77 27.79
N ARG A 184 -2.18 -9.21 26.58
CA ARG A 184 -2.78 -9.79 25.38
C ARG A 184 -2.14 -11.13 25.03
N MET A 185 -0.81 -11.22 25.06
CA MET A 185 -0.06 -12.47 24.90
C MET A 185 -0.53 -13.52 25.91
N GLU A 186 -0.68 -13.18 27.18
CA GLU A 186 -1.14 -14.13 28.20
C GLU A 186 -2.54 -14.68 27.91
N THR A 187 -3.42 -13.88 27.30
CA THR A 187 -4.77 -14.32 26.93
C THR A 187 -4.81 -15.16 25.66
N MET A 188 -3.94 -14.88 24.69
CA MET A 188 -3.98 -15.51 23.36
C MET A 188 -3.10 -16.76 23.25
N THR A 189 -2.10 -16.91 24.13
CA THR A 189 -1.10 -17.97 24.01
C THR A 189 -1.49 -19.22 24.80
N PRO A 190 -1.47 -20.43 24.21
CA PRO A 190 -1.72 -21.69 24.91
C PRO A 190 -0.76 -21.92 26.07
N GLY A 191 -1.21 -22.62 27.13
CA GLY A 191 -0.47 -22.79 28.39
C GLY A 191 1.01 -23.20 28.26
N PRO A 192 1.36 -24.25 27.49
CA PRO A 192 2.76 -24.68 27.34
C PRO A 192 3.66 -23.61 26.71
N ILE A 193 3.16 -22.88 25.71
CA ILE A 193 3.90 -21.80 25.05
C ILE A 193 3.97 -20.58 25.99
N ARG A 194 2.87 -20.27 26.68
CA ARG A 194 2.76 -19.13 27.60
C ARG A 194 3.82 -19.18 28.69
N LEU A 195 4.09 -20.35 29.27
CA LEU A 195 5.12 -20.51 30.30
C LEU A 195 6.54 -20.22 29.80
N LYS A 196 6.82 -20.51 28.51
CA LYS A 196 8.10 -20.16 27.88
C LYS A 196 8.18 -18.65 27.62
N VAL A 197 7.12 -18.08 27.03
CA VAL A 197 7.03 -16.66 26.66
C VAL A 197 7.07 -15.74 27.88
N GLN A 198 6.47 -16.12 29.01
CA GLN A 198 6.48 -15.34 30.25
C GLN A 198 7.88 -15.12 30.84
N LYS A 199 8.84 -15.97 30.47
CA LYS A 199 10.25 -15.83 30.89
C LYS A 199 11.10 -15.09 29.86
N ALA A 200 10.57 -14.88 28.66
CA ALA A 200 11.29 -14.22 27.58
C ALA A 200 11.18 -12.69 27.71
N PRO A 201 12.26 -11.95 27.41
CA PRO A 201 12.19 -10.49 27.31
C PRO A 201 11.26 -10.08 26.15
N LEU A 202 10.49 -9.01 26.39
CA LEU A 202 9.70 -8.34 25.36
C LEU A 202 10.58 -7.34 24.61
N ALA A 203 10.69 -7.50 23.29
CA ALA A 203 11.21 -6.49 22.37
C ALA A 203 10.06 -5.99 21.50
N PHE A 204 9.96 -4.68 21.30
CA PHE A 204 8.95 -4.13 20.39
C PHE A 204 9.41 -2.87 19.69
N GLU A 205 8.85 -2.66 18.52
CA GLU A 205 8.97 -1.44 17.74
C GLU A 205 7.60 -0.80 17.59
N MET A 206 7.54 0.52 17.65
CA MET A 206 6.30 1.27 17.56
C MET A 206 6.42 2.39 16.54
N GLN A 207 5.47 2.41 15.62
CA GLN A 207 5.31 3.44 14.60
C GLN A 207 4.06 4.26 14.91
N SER A 208 4.27 5.56 15.13
CA SER A 208 3.16 6.52 15.24
C SER A 208 2.72 6.95 13.85
N PHE A 209 1.41 7.11 13.66
CA PHE A 209 0.87 7.63 12.43
C PHE A 209 -0.46 8.34 12.66
N THR A 210 -0.83 9.17 11.70
CA THR A 210 -2.07 9.93 11.69
C THR A 210 -2.96 9.45 10.54
N LEU A 211 -4.27 9.44 10.79
CA LEU A 211 -5.28 9.18 9.77
C LEU A 211 -5.59 10.46 8.99
N ALA A 212 -6.33 10.35 7.90
CA ALA A 212 -6.74 11.48 7.06
C ALA A 212 -7.54 12.56 7.82
N ASP A 213 -8.17 12.22 8.95
CA ASP A 213 -8.86 13.16 9.85
C ASP A 213 -7.94 13.75 10.95
N GLY A 214 -6.65 13.44 10.93
CA GLY A 214 -5.66 13.86 11.93
C GLY A 214 -5.63 13.00 13.19
N THR A 215 -6.44 11.94 13.26
CA THR A 215 -6.47 11.11 14.47
C THR A 215 -5.20 10.28 14.59
N LEU A 216 -4.55 10.36 15.76
CA LEU A 216 -3.35 9.59 16.09
C LEU A 216 -3.66 8.10 16.32
N ARG A 217 -2.76 7.26 15.81
CA ARG A 217 -2.74 5.81 15.97
C ARG A 217 -1.30 5.33 16.20
N TYR A 218 -1.18 4.14 16.77
CA TYR A 218 0.09 3.42 16.86
C TYR A 218 -0.04 2.05 16.22
N TYR A 219 0.98 1.69 15.44
CA TYR A 219 1.21 0.32 15.00
C TYR A 219 2.40 -0.22 15.78
N VAL A 220 2.23 -1.34 16.47
CA VAL A 220 3.28 -1.93 17.31
C VAL A 220 3.56 -3.34 16.85
N ARG A 221 4.84 -3.68 16.69
CA ARG A 221 5.30 -5.05 16.42
C ARG A 221 6.07 -5.52 17.65
N ALA A 222 5.65 -6.64 18.22
CA ALA A 222 6.20 -7.14 19.47
C ALA A 222 6.61 -8.60 19.36
N GLU A 223 7.77 -8.91 19.91
CA GLU A 223 8.41 -10.20 19.88
C GLU A 223 8.87 -10.59 21.28
N TRP A 224 8.69 -11.87 21.60
CA TRP A 224 9.23 -12.51 22.79
C TRP A 224 10.16 -13.63 22.34
N LYS A 225 11.46 -13.50 22.64
CA LYS A 225 12.49 -14.47 22.25
C LYS A 225 13.00 -15.22 23.48
N SER A 226 12.80 -16.53 23.53
CA SER A 226 13.41 -17.38 24.57
C SER A 226 14.86 -17.73 24.22
N GLU A 227 15.68 -18.00 25.24
CA GLU A 227 17.10 -18.36 25.07
C GLU A 227 17.33 -19.64 24.25
N GLU A 228 16.32 -20.51 24.13
CA GLU A 228 16.40 -21.80 23.42
C GLU A 228 16.18 -21.68 21.90
N GLN A 229 15.75 -20.52 21.41
CA GLN A 229 15.41 -20.30 20.00
C GLN A 229 16.54 -19.60 19.25
N SER A 230 16.68 -19.89 17.96
CA SER A 230 17.61 -19.15 17.10
C SER A 230 17.20 -17.68 17.01
N ASP A 231 18.16 -16.79 16.75
CA ASP A 231 17.92 -15.34 16.64
C ASP A 231 16.82 -14.96 15.62
N TYR A 232 16.54 -15.87 14.69
CA TYR A 232 15.64 -15.69 13.55
C TYR A 232 14.17 -16.00 13.84
N GLN A 233 13.83 -16.68 14.95
CA GLN A 233 12.44 -17.05 15.23
C GLN A 233 12.05 -16.70 16.67
N PRO A 234 11.12 -15.75 16.89
CA PRO A 234 10.60 -15.50 18.21
C PRO A 234 9.74 -16.66 18.70
N THR A 235 9.63 -16.80 20.02
CA THR A 235 8.75 -17.80 20.67
C THR A 235 7.30 -17.41 20.48
N TYR A 236 7.07 -16.11 20.43
CA TYR A 236 5.78 -15.52 20.15
C TYR A 236 5.99 -14.13 19.55
N ALA A 237 5.19 -13.79 18.54
CA ALA A 237 5.15 -12.46 17.99
C ALA A 237 3.71 -12.04 17.72
N LEU A 238 3.44 -10.76 17.94
CA LEU A 238 2.16 -10.14 17.62
C LEU A 238 2.36 -8.71 17.11
N ALA A 239 1.56 -8.30 16.13
CA ALA A 239 1.41 -6.90 15.77
C ALA A 239 0.09 -6.38 16.33
N ALA A 240 0.04 -5.10 16.73
CA ALA A 240 -1.14 -4.50 17.33
C ALA A 240 -1.41 -3.10 16.78
N TRP A 241 -2.69 -2.82 16.60
CA TRP A 241 -3.24 -1.51 16.31
C TRP A 241 -3.69 -0.88 17.61
N MET A 242 -3.26 0.34 17.89
CA MET A 242 -3.61 0.98 19.16
C MET A 242 -4.10 2.41 18.96
N VAL A 243 -5.04 2.82 19.82
CA VAL A 243 -5.46 4.22 19.93
C VAL A 243 -5.02 4.79 21.28
N PRO A 244 -4.61 6.07 21.33
CA PRO A 244 -4.13 6.71 22.56
C PRO A 244 -5.23 7.15 23.55
N SER A 245 -6.47 7.37 23.10
CA SER A 245 -7.51 8.10 23.85
C SER A 245 -8.85 7.36 23.89
N PRO A 246 -9.64 7.45 24.99
CA PRO A 246 -9.36 8.14 26.28
C PRO A 246 -8.38 7.40 27.19
N ALA A 247 -8.08 6.14 26.87
CA ALA A 247 -6.98 5.37 27.40
C ALA A 247 -6.38 4.57 26.25
N LEU A 248 -5.08 4.27 26.33
CA LEU A 248 -4.44 3.40 25.36
C LEU A 248 -5.25 2.09 25.27
N ARG A 249 -5.57 1.62 24.06
CA ARG A 249 -6.26 0.34 23.87
C ARG A 249 -5.86 -0.30 22.56
N ILE A 250 -5.79 -1.62 22.56
CA ILE A 250 -5.65 -2.46 21.37
C ILE A 250 -6.99 -2.49 20.61
N LEU A 251 -6.97 -2.16 19.33
CA LEU A 251 -8.11 -2.27 18.42
C LEU A 251 -8.17 -3.64 17.74
N ALA A 252 -7.03 -4.11 17.26
CA ALA A 252 -6.89 -5.37 16.53
C ALA A 252 -5.45 -5.88 16.68
N VAL A 253 -5.26 -7.17 16.43
CA VAL A 253 -3.96 -7.84 16.51
C VAL A 253 -3.77 -8.79 15.34
N GLU A 254 -2.52 -8.92 14.90
CA GLU A 254 -2.05 -9.97 13.99
C GLU A 254 -1.09 -10.89 14.75
N THR A 255 -1.13 -12.18 14.48
CA THR A 255 -0.18 -13.15 15.05
C THR A 255 0.43 -13.97 13.91
N GLN A 256 1.62 -14.54 14.10
CA GLN A 256 2.25 -15.39 13.07
C GLN A 256 1.35 -16.56 12.61
N THR A 257 0.47 -17.05 13.48
CA THR A 257 -0.47 -18.14 13.17
C THR A 257 -1.69 -17.73 12.34
N SER A 258 -1.92 -16.43 12.09
CA SER A 258 -3.06 -15.98 11.28
C SER A 258 -2.75 -16.10 9.79
N SER A 259 -2.85 -17.32 9.26
CA SER A 259 -3.18 -17.73 7.87
C SER A 259 -2.52 -17.04 6.67
N TYR A 260 -1.55 -16.14 6.83
CA TYR A 260 -0.93 -15.41 5.73
C TYR A 260 0.18 -16.19 5.01
N GLY A 261 0.48 -17.44 5.40
CA GLY A 261 1.55 -18.22 4.78
C GLY A 261 2.97 -17.73 5.13
N PHE A 262 3.11 -16.76 6.03
CA PHE A 262 4.41 -16.23 6.46
C PHE A 262 4.67 -16.67 7.90
N GLU A 263 5.41 -17.76 8.07
CA GLU A 263 5.65 -18.36 9.39
C GLU A 263 6.64 -17.55 10.26
N PHE A 264 7.26 -16.49 9.73
CA PHE A 264 8.43 -15.86 10.36
C PHE A 264 8.32 -14.36 10.71
N ALA A 265 7.79 -13.48 9.84
CA ALA A 265 7.84 -12.02 10.08
C ALA A 265 6.46 -11.36 10.26
N LEU A 266 6.38 -10.41 11.20
CA LEU A 266 5.23 -9.51 11.32
C LEU A 266 5.25 -8.46 10.20
N PRO A 267 4.09 -8.06 9.64
CA PRO A 267 4.01 -7.02 8.61
C PRO A 267 4.69 -5.72 9.04
N ILE A 268 5.34 -5.03 8.11
CA ILE A 268 6.02 -3.76 8.33
C ILE A 268 5.16 -2.65 7.75
N LEU A 269 4.85 -1.63 8.54
CA LEU A 269 4.16 -0.44 8.06
C LEU A 269 5.17 0.45 7.32
N GLU A 270 5.10 0.43 5.99
CA GLU A 270 6.02 1.17 5.12
C GLU A 270 5.59 2.61 4.88
N ASN A 271 4.26 2.83 4.78
CA ASN A 271 3.74 4.18 4.61
C ASN A 271 2.25 4.31 4.98
N VAL A 272 1.81 5.55 5.25
CA VAL A 272 0.41 5.95 5.45
C VAL A 272 0.11 7.15 4.57
N VAL A 273 -0.97 7.11 3.80
CA VAL A 273 -1.30 8.12 2.79
C VAL A 273 -2.77 8.54 2.87
N ASP A 274 -3.06 9.78 2.49
CA ASP A 274 -4.42 10.29 2.37
C ASP A 274 -4.99 9.89 1.00
N LEU A 275 -6.03 9.04 0.99
CA LEU A 275 -6.71 8.62 -0.24
C LEU A 275 -7.83 9.59 -0.66
N GLY A 276 -8.00 10.68 0.08
CA GLY A 276 -9.08 11.65 -0.07
C GLY A 276 -10.42 11.16 0.51
N ASN A 277 -11.33 12.11 0.71
CA ASN A 277 -12.66 11.88 1.27
C ASN A 277 -12.62 11.21 2.66
N GLY A 278 -11.62 11.58 3.49
CA GLY A 278 -11.43 11.02 4.83
C GLY A 278 -10.93 9.57 4.87
N ARG A 279 -10.57 8.98 3.72
CA ARG A 279 -10.03 7.61 3.67
C ARG A 279 -8.53 7.63 3.84
N THR A 280 -8.03 6.71 4.65
CA THR A 280 -6.59 6.52 4.87
C THR A 280 -6.14 5.24 4.18
N GLY A 281 -5.04 5.31 3.45
CA GLY A 281 -4.35 4.18 2.84
C GLY A 281 -3.14 3.80 3.67
N MET A 282 -2.88 2.50 3.81
CA MET A 282 -1.72 1.98 4.51
C MET A 282 -0.98 1.00 3.63
N ILE A 283 0.32 1.19 3.51
CA ILE A 283 1.20 0.34 2.72
C ILE A 283 1.97 -0.54 3.66
N PHE A 284 1.81 -1.85 3.50
CA PHE A 284 2.49 -2.86 4.29
C PHE A 284 3.42 -3.68 3.41
N SER A 285 4.59 -4.02 3.93
CA SER A 285 5.42 -5.10 3.41
C SER A 285 5.33 -6.31 4.34
N THR A 286 5.37 -7.50 3.76
CA THR A 286 5.42 -8.77 4.49
C THR A 286 6.46 -9.67 3.85
N TYR A 287 7.17 -10.43 4.68
CA TYR A 287 8.26 -11.32 4.27
C TYR A 287 8.02 -12.73 4.81
N GLY A 288 8.09 -13.71 3.92
CA GLY A 288 8.23 -15.13 4.22
C GLY A 288 9.68 -15.59 4.08
N GLU A 289 9.91 -16.90 4.12
CA GLU A 289 11.24 -17.48 3.93
C GLU A 289 11.76 -17.27 2.50
N ASP A 290 10.88 -17.44 1.52
CA ASP A 290 11.10 -17.33 0.08
C ASP A 290 10.09 -16.41 -0.62
N SER A 291 9.21 -15.77 0.15
CA SER A 291 8.13 -14.95 -0.35
C SER A 291 8.14 -13.53 0.21
N ARG A 292 7.55 -12.61 -0.54
CA ARG A 292 7.35 -11.22 -0.13
C ARG A 292 6.05 -10.68 -0.71
N ALA A 293 5.41 -9.79 0.02
CA ALA A 293 4.23 -9.07 -0.45
C ALA A 293 4.29 -7.60 -0.06
N LEU A 294 3.81 -6.74 -0.96
CA LEU A 294 3.48 -5.34 -0.72
C LEU A 294 1.98 -5.19 -0.89
N VAL A 295 1.30 -4.59 0.08
CA VAL A 295 -0.16 -4.42 0.05
C VAL A 295 -0.53 -2.99 0.39
N LEU A 296 -1.33 -2.37 -0.47
CA LEU A 296 -2.05 -1.13 -0.17
C LEU A 296 -3.43 -1.48 0.36
N LEU A 297 -3.68 -1.16 1.63
CA LEU A 297 -4.94 -1.41 2.33
C LEU A 297 -5.67 -0.09 2.61
N GLN A 298 -7.00 -0.13 2.57
CA GLN A 298 -7.82 0.94 3.12
C GLN A 298 -8.00 0.72 4.63
N TYR A 299 -7.54 1.66 5.44
CA TYR A 299 -7.62 1.59 6.90
C TYR A 299 -9.05 1.49 7.42
N ARG A 300 -9.22 0.70 8.49
CA ARG A 300 -10.45 0.63 9.27
C ARG A 300 -10.15 0.25 10.72
N ASP A 301 -10.77 0.94 11.67
CA ASP A 301 -10.64 0.61 13.09
C ASP A 301 -11.26 -0.77 13.41
N GLY A 302 -10.61 -1.50 14.33
CA GLY A 302 -11.18 -2.71 14.95
C GLY A 302 -11.17 -3.96 14.08
N VAL A 303 -10.50 -3.93 12.93
CA VAL A 303 -10.32 -5.08 12.05
C VAL A 303 -8.84 -5.41 11.87
N SER A 304 -8.54 -6.67 11.63
CA SER A 304 -7.20 -7.13 11.26
C SER A 304 -6.84 -6.70 9.83
N LEU A 305 -5.55 -6.76 9.49
CA LEU A 305 -5.03 -6.54 8.14
C LEU A 305 -5.78 -7.38 7.10
N HIS A 306 -6.12 -8.64 7.40
CA HIS A 306 -6.78 -9.54 6.44
C HIS A 306 -8.25 -9.21 6.21
N GLN A 307 -8.83 -8.43 7.12
CA GLN A 307 -10.19 -7.94 7.04
C GLN A 307 -10.25 -6.52 6.45
N MET A 308 -9.12 -5.82 6.37
CA MET A 308 -9.04 -4.55 5.67
C MET A 308 -9.20 -4.76 4.16
N ARG A 309 -9.84 -3.80 3.50
CA ARG A 309 -10.01 -3.85 2.05
C ARG A 309 -8.65 -3.62 1.38
N ALA A 310 -8.14 -4.65 0.70
CA ALA A 310 -7.02 -4.48 -0.21
C ALA A 310 -7.44 -3.64 -1.42
N LEU A 311 -6.66 -2.59 -1.69
CA LEU A 311 -6.77 -1.75 -2.88
C LEU A 311 -5.84 -2.27 -3.97
N GLN A 312 -4.65 -2.74 -3.60
CA GLN A 312 -3.75 -3.47 -4.47
C GLN A 312 -2.78 -4.35 -3.67
N THR A 313 -2.37 -5.46 -4.27
CA THR A 313 -1.30 -6.35 -3.76
C THR A 313 -0.28 -6.59 -4.87
N ILE A 314 1.00 -6.61 -4.51
CA ILE A 314 2.12 -7.08 -5.32
C ILE A 314 2.82 -8.17 -4.52
N SER A 315 2.93 -9.38 -5.05
CA SER A 315 3.56 -10.52 -4.35
C SER A 315 4.54 -11.29 -5.22
N ALA A 316 5.52 -11.93 -4.58
CA ALA A 316 6.51 -12.84 -5.16
C ALA A 316 6.83 -13.98 -4.18
N GLY A 317 7.24 -15.15 -4.69
CA GLY A 317 7.68 -16.32 -3.91
C GLY A 317 6.73 -17.53 -3.97
N GLU A 318 7.19 -18.69 -3.52
CA GLU A 318 6.41 -19.94 -3.50
C GLU A 318 5.32 -19.97 -2.41
#